data_AF-A0A6G2DDW5-F1
#
_entry.id   AF-A0A6G2DDW5-F1
#
_cell.length_a   1.000
_cell.length_b   1.000
_cell.length_c   1.000
_cell.angle_alpha   90.00
_cell.angle_beta   90.00
_cell.angle_gamma   90.00
#
_symmetry.space_group_name_H-M   'P 1'
#
loop_
_entity.id
_entity.type
_entity.pdbx_description
1 polymer ?
#
loop_
_entity_poly.entity_id
_entity_poly.type
_entity_poly.pdbx_seq_one_letter_code
_entity_poly.pdbx_strand_id
1 'polypeptide(L)'
;VYVDGSGNMVLVKNPTITNIPKKSSYKPKAIESEGTVDSITTNEINEFLTTFFKLYPTATASELSYYVNDGILKPIGKEYIFQELVNPIHNRKDNQVTVSLTVEYIDQQTKATQVSQFDLVLEKNGSNWKIIE
;
A
#
# COMPACT_ATOMS: atom_id res chain seq x y z
N VAL A 1 -14.73 -37.94 12.11
CA VAL A 1 -13.31 -38.02 12.52
C VAL A 1 -13.27 -38.79 13.82
N TYR A 2 -12.31 -39.69 13.98
CA TYR A 2 -11.96 -40.28 15.27
C TYR A 2 -10.70 -39.59 15.80
N VAL A 3 -10.65 -39.30 17.10
CA VAL A 3 -9.48 -38.74 17.77
C VAL A 3 -9.10 -39.66 18.91
N ASP A 4 -7.84 -40.12 18.96
CA ASP A 4 -7.36 -40.96 20.05
C ASP A 4 -6.97 -40.14 21.30
N GLY A 5 -6.62 -40.83 22.39
CA GLY A 5 -6.22 -40.20 23.65
C GLY A 5 -4.92 -39.39 23.60
N SER A 6 -4.15 -39.47 22.52
CA SER A 6 -2.94 -38.67 22.27
C SER A 6 -3.20 -37.50 21.31
N GLY A 7 -4.44 -37.33 20.83
CA GLY A 7 -4.82 -36.27 19.90
C GLY A 7 -4.61 -36.61 18.43
N ASN A 8 -4.28 -37.85 18.07
CA ASN A 8 -4.15 -38.25 16.67
C ASN A 8 -5.54 -38.37 16.03
N MET A 9 -5.69 -37.83 14.82
CA MET A 9 -6.98 -37.77 14.12
C MET A 9 -7.01 -38.66 12.88
N VAL A 10 -8.08 -39.44 12.71
CA VAL A 10 -8.33 -40.27 11.52
C VAL A 10 -9.69 -39.96 10.91
N LEU A 11 -9.72 -39.81 9.57
CA LEU A 11 -10.95 -39.72 8.79
C LEU A 11 -11.60 -41.12 8.69
N VAL A 12 -12.65 -41.33 9.47
CA VAL A 12 -13.39 -42.61 9.51
C VAL A 12 -14.60 -42.67 8.55
N LYS A 13 -14.86 -41.59 7.79
CA LYS A 13 -15.96 -41.46 6.83
C LYS A 13 -15.53 -40.57 5.67
N ASN A 14 -16.13 -40.76 4.50
CA ASN A 14 -15.92 -39.91 3.33
C ASN A 14 -16.38 -38.47 3.62
N PRO A 15 -15.61 -37.44 3.21
CA PRO A 15 -16.04 -36.05 3.33
C PRO A 15 -17.30 -35.75 2.51
N THR A 16 -18.09 -34.79 2.97
CA THR A 16 -19.26 -34.26 2.25
C THR A 16 -18.90 -32.93 1.59
N ILE A 17 -19.40 -32.70 0.38
CA ILE A 17 -19.28 -31.41 -0.30
C ILE A 17 -20.00 -30.35 0.54
N THR A 18 -19.29 -29.27 0.86
CA THR A 18 -19.84 -28.11 1.59
C THR A 18 -20.19 -26.97 0.63
N ASN A 19 -20.85 -25.95 1.14
CA ASN A 19 -21.23 -24.78 0.36
C ASN A 19 -20.01 -24.00 -0.13
N ILE A 20 -20.14 -23.41 -1.32
CA ILE A 20 -19.14 -22.49 -1.88
C ILE A 20 -19.13 -21.19 -1.05
N PRO A 21 -17.95 -20.65 -0.68
CA PRO A 21 -17.86 -19.36 -0.01
C PRO A 21 -18.61 -18.25 -0.76
N LYS A 22 -19.31 -17.38 -0.03
CA LYS A 22 -20.01 -16.22 -0.60
C LYS A 22 -19.25 -14.93 -0.27
N LYS A 23 -19.31 -13.96 -1.20
CA LYS A 23 -18.73 -12.63 -0.99
C LYS A 23 -19.48 -11.89 0.13
N SER A 24 -18.76 -11.11 0.92
CA SER A 24 -19.35 -10.18 1.89
C SER A 24 -20.12 -9.07 1.17
N SER A 25 -21.18 -8.56 1.79
CA SER A 25 -21.92 -7.38 1.34
C SER A 25 -21.30 -6.04 1.78
N TYR A 26 -20.13 -6.08 2.41
CA TYR A 26 -19.45 -4.88 2.89
C TYR A 26 -19.13 -3.90 1.76
N LYS A 27 -19.38 -2.61 2.01
CA LYS A 27 -19.00 -1.50 1.13
C LYS A 27 -18.15 -0.51 1.93
N PRO A 28 -16.88 -0.29 1.57
CA PRO A 28 -16.05 0.73 2.21
C PRO A 28 -16.66 2.13 2.03
N LYS A 29 -16.42 3.02 2.98
CA LYS A 29 -16.76 4.44 2.83
C LYS A 29 -15.73 5.11 1.93
N ALA A 30 -16.17 5.95 1.00
CA ALA A 30 -15.26 6.75 0.19
C ALA A 30 -14.53 7.78 1.08
N ILE A 31 -13.21 7.90 0.88
CA ILE A 31 -12.41 9.00 1.43
C ILE A 31 -12.55 10.15 0.44
N GLU A 32 -12.80 11.35 0.95
CA GLU A 32 -12.91 12.57 0.15
C GLU A 32 -11.81 13.54 0.60
N SER A 33 -11.40 14.43 -0.31
CA SER A 33 -10.50 15.51 0.07
C SER A 33 -11.29 16.59 0.80
N GLU A 34 -10.76 17.02 1.94
CA GLU A 34 -11.32 18.12 2.74
C GLU A 34 -10.90 19.50 2.23
N GLY A 35 -10.05 19.58 1.18
CA GLY A 35 -9.56 20.85 0.64
C GLY A 35 -8.62 21.62 1.59
N THR A 36 -8.05 20.94 2.59
CA THR A 36 -7.20 21.53 3.64
C THR A 36 -5.73 21.71 3.22
N VAL A 37 -5.36 21.22 2.04
CA VAL A 37 -4.02 21.31 1.46
C VAL A 37 -4.05 22.23 0.25
N ASP A 38 -3.21 23.27 0.27
CA ASP A 38 -3.07 24.20 -0.85
C ASP A 38 -2.41 23.53 -2.07
N SER A 39 -2.59 24.14 -3.25
CA SER A 39 -2.10 23.58 -4.51
C SER A 39 -0.58 23.50 -4.61
N ILE A 40 0.15 24.43 -3.97
CA ILE A 40 1.62 24.42 -3.98
C ILE A 40 2.11 23.20 -3.22
N THR A 41 1.63 23.02 -1.98
CA THR A 41 1.98 21.85 -1.18
C THR A 41 1.55 20.54 -1.85
N THR A 42 0.37 20.51 -2.46
CA THR A 42 -0.12 19.34 -3.20
C THR A 42 0.83 18.95 -4.32
N ASN A 43 1.31 19.93 -5.10
CA ASN A 43 2.27 19.67 -6.18
C ASN A 43 3.61 19.18 -5.64
N GLU A 44 4.15 19.81 -4.59
CA GLU A 44 5.39 19.37 -3.94
C GLU A 44 5.31 17.90 -3.47
N ILE A 45 4.19 17.52 -2.85
CA ILE A 45 3.95 16.16 -2.37
C ILE A 45 3.83 15.19 -3.55
N ASN A 46 3.13 15.56 -4.62
CA ASN A 46 2.99 14.69 -5.80
C ASN A 46 4.32 14.49 -6.53
N GLU A 47 5.16 15.50 -6.61
CA GLU A 47 6.52 15.39 -7.17
C GLU A 47 7.40 14.47 -6.31
N PHE A 48 7.35 14.64 -4.99
CA PHE A 48 8.02 13.76 -4.04
C PHE A 48 7.57 12.31 -4.18
N LEU A 49 6.26 12.04 -4.14
CA LEU A 49 5.69 10.69 -4.25
C LEU A 49 5.99 10.06 -5.62
N THR A 50 5.91 10.83 -6.71
CA THR A 50 6.26 10.35 -8.05
C THR A 50 7.73 9.93 -8.11
N THR A 51 8.63 10.71 -7.50
CA THR A 51 10.06 10.38 -7.45
C THR A 51 10.30 9.14 -6.60
N PHE A 52 9.68 9.09 -5.42
CA PHE A 52 9.77 7.95 -4.51
C PHE A 52 9.27 6.66 -5.16
N PHE A 53 8.08 6.65 -5.77
CA PHE A 53 7.48 5.44 -6.34
C PHE A 53 8.16 4.97 -7.63
N LYS A 54 8.93 5.80 -8.31
CA LYS A 54 9.87 5.35 -9.37
C LYS A 54 11.04 4.55 -8.82
N LEU A 55 11.55 4.94 -7.65
CA LEU A 55 12.68 4.29 -6.98
C LEU A 55 12.24 3.04 -6.17
N TYR A 56 11.08 3.10 -5.53
CA TYR A 56 10.63 2.13 -4.53
C TYR A 56 10.68 0.65 -4.94
N PRO A 57 10.30 0.24 -6.18
CA PRO A 57 10.28 -1.17 -6.55
C PRO A 57 11.63 -1.88 -6.44
N THR A 58 12.72 -1.16 -6.70
CA THR A 58 14.10 -1.67 -6.75
C THR A 58 14.97 -1.18 -5.60
N ALA A 59 14.48 -0.24 -4.79
CA ALA A 59 15.21 0.35 -3.69
C ALA A 59 15.60 -0.67 -2.61
N THR A 60 16.81 -0.55 -2.12
CA THR A 60 17.31 -1.21 -0.92
C THR A 60 16.79 -0.52 0.35
N ALA A 61 16.84 -1.22 1.50
CA ALA A 61 16.45 -0.62 2.78
C ALA A 61 17.24 0.67 3.10
N SER A 62 18.53 0.73 2.73
CA SER A 62 19.38 1.92 2.88
C SER A 62 18.99 3.08 1.97
N GLU A 63 18.47 2.80 0.77
CA GLU A 63 17.98 3.87 -0.12
C GLU A 63 16.61 4.37 0.37
N LEU A 64 15.79 3.49 0.93
CA LEU A 64 14.48 3.85 1.50
C LEU A 64 14.58 4.72 2.74
N SER A 65 15.60 4.59 3.58
CA SER A 65 15.71 5.34 4.84
C SER A 65 15.75 6.86 4.66
N TYR A 66 16.07 7.34 3.46
CA TYR A 66 16.01 8.77 3.11
C TYR A 66 14.57 9.26 2.92
N TYR A 67 13.68 8.42 2.40
CA TYR A 67 12.30 8.77 2.03
C TYR A 67 11.28 8.31 3.07
N VAL A 68 11.59 7.26 3.82
CA VAL A 68 10.65 6.55 4.69
C VAL A 68 11.29 6.32 6.06
N ASN A 69 10.51 6.39 7.13
CA ASN A 69 10.95 5.90 8.44
C ASN A 69 11.14 4.38 8.44
N ASP A 70 12.07 3.92 9.28
CA ASP A 70 12.43 2.50 9.34
C ASP A 70 11.23 1.61 9.63
N GLY A 71 11.09 0.56 8.84
CA GLY A 71 10.09 -0.49 9.04
C GLY A 71 8.69 -0.19 8.52
N ILE A 72 8.40 1.02 8.04
CA ILE A 72 7.09 1.39 7.48
C ILE A 72 6.86 0.72 6.13
N LEU A 73 7.82 0.88 5.20
CA LEU A 73 7.79 0.26 3.87
C LEU A 73 8.97 -0.69 3.70
N LYS A 74 8.68 -1.93 3.28
CA LYS A 74 9.70 -2.95 2.99
C LYS A 74 10.08 -2.89 1.51
N PRO A 75 11.35 -3.14 1.16
CA PRO A 75 11.76 -3.31 -0.24
C PRO A 75 10.87 -4.31 -0.98
N ILE A 76 10.41 -3.94 -2.17
CA ILE A 76 9.60 -4.82 -3.02
C ILE A 76 10.49 -5.87 -3.71
N GLY A 77 11.63 -5.43 -4.25
CA GLY A 77 12.58 -6.30 -4.95
C GLY A 77 12.04 -6.81 -6.29
N LYS A 78 11.32 -5.95 -7.02
CA LYS A 78 10.75 -6.26 -8.33
C LYS A 78 11.08 -5.18 -9.34
N GLU A 79 11.31 -5.58 -10.59
CA GLU A 79 11.55 -4.68 -11.71
C GLU A 79 10.24 -4.10 -12.23
N TYR A 80 9.55 -3.33 -11.38
CA TYR A 80 8.34 -2.63 -11.78
C TYR A 80 8.66 -1.27 -12.38
N ILE A 81 8.00 -0.95 -13.49
CA ILE A 81 8.08 0.36 -14.12
C ILE A 81 6.92 1.20 -13.60
N PHE A 82 7.24 2.30 -12.92
CA PHE A 82 6.22 3.25 -12.47
C PHE A 82 5.43 3.81 -13.67
N GLN A 83 4.11 3.79 -13.55
CA GLN A 83 3.19 4.34 -14.54
C GLN A 83 2.64 5.67 -14.06
N GLU A 84 1.85 5.68 -12.98
CA GLU A 84 1.25 6.90 -12.45
C GLU A 84 0.78 6.78 -10.99
N LEU A 85 0.46 7.93 -10.40
CA LEU A 85 -0.32 8.04 -9.17
C LEU A 85 -1.79 8.27 -9.56
N VAL A 86 -2.66 7.35 -9.17
CA VAL A 86 -4.09 7.39 -9.47
C VAL A 86 -4.86 7.95 -8.28
N ASN A 87 -5.60 9.03 -8.53
CA ASN A 87 -6.50 9.71 -7.59
C ASN A 87 -5.89 9.94 -6.20
N PRO A 88 -4.74 10.62 -6.08
CA PRO A 88 -4.20 10.97 -4.77
C PRO A 88 -5.17 11.93 -4.05
N ILE A 89 -5.50 11.59 -2.81
CA ILE A 89 -6.35 12.38 -1.91
C ILE A 89 -5.49 12.86 -0.77
N HIS A 90 -5.37 14.18 -0.63
CA HIS A 90 -4.56 14.82 0.40
C HIS A 90 -5.47 15.47 1.44
N ASN A 91 -5.18 15.22 2.72
CA ASN A 91 -5.80 15.90 3.85
C ASN A 91 -4.72 16.33 4.85
N ARG A 92 -4.85 17.53 5.41
CA ARG A 92 -3.95 18.04 6.44
C ARG A 92 -4.50 17.74 7.83
N LYS A 93 -3.63 17.22 8.69
CA LYS A 93 -3.87 17.05 10.11
C LYS A 93 -2.68 17.60 10.88
N ASP A 94 -2.88 18.70 11.58
CA ASP A 94 -1.82 19.44 12.27
C ASP A 94 -0.66 19.78 11.30
N ASN A 95 0.56 19.31 11.58
CA ASN A 95 1.74 19.52 10.73
C ASN A 95 1.97 18.40 9.70
N GLN A 96 1.08 17.41 9.65
CA GLN A 96 1.21 16.23 8.80
C GLN A 96 0.18 16.27 7.66
N VAL A 97 0.50 15.58 6.57
CA VAL A 97 -0.41 15.38 5.44
C VAL A 97 -0.66 13.90 5.28
N THR A 98 -1.91 13.49 5.45
CA THR A 98 -2.34 12.13 5.11
C THR A 98 -2.63 12.06 3.61
N VAL A 99 -2.13 11.02 2.96
CA VAL A 99 -2.32 10.79 1.52
C VAL A 99 -2.83 9.39 1.29
N SER A 100 -4.05 9.28 0.79
CA SER A 100 -4.58 8.03 0.22
C SER A 100 -4.38 8.07 -1.28
N LEU A 101 -3.67 7.09 -1.83
CA LEU A 101 -3.45 7.02 -3.27
C LEU A 101 -3.38 5.59 -3.78
N THR A 102 -3.56 5.45 -5.09
CA THR A 102 -3.23 4.23 -5.80
C THR A 102 -2.00 4.47 -6.68
N VAL A 103 -1.11 3.50 -6.76
CA VAL A 103 0.06 3.53 -7.64
C VAL A 103 -0.06 2.41 -8.65
N GLU A 104 0.06 2.77 -9.91
CA GLU A 104 0.10 1.81 -11.01
C GLU A 104 1.53 1.57 -11.47
N TYR A 105 1.83 0.30 -11.65
CA TYR A 105 3.10 -0.21 -12.14
C TYR A 105 2.87 -1.14 -13.33
N ILE A 106 3.84 -1.21 -14.23
CA ILE A 106 3.93 -2.29 -15.20
C ILE A 106 4.98 -3.28 -14.75
N ASP A 107 4.58 -4.54 -14.58
CA ASP A 107 5.51 -5.64 -14.36
C ASP A 107 6.29 -5.92 -15.66
N GLN A 108 7.62 -5.76 -15.62
CA GLN A 108 8.44 -5.96 -16.81
C GLN A 108 8.40 -7.39 -17.37
N GLN A 109 8.19 -8.40 -16.53
CA GLN A 109 8.21 -9.80 -16.93
C GLN A 109 6.86 -10.21 -17.53
N THR A 110 5.77 -9.93 -16.82
CA THR A 110 4.43 -10.39 -17.22
C THR A 110 3.68 -9.40 -18.11
N LYS A 111 4.16 -8.14 -18.19
CA LYS A 111 3.49 -7.01 -18.84
C LYS A 111 2.13 -6.65 -18.24
N ALA A 112 1.80 -7.22 -17.07
CA ALA A 112 0.57 -6.92 -16.37
C ALA A 112 0.69 -5.57 -15.65
N THR A 113 -0.43 -4.87 -15.57
CA THR A 113 -0.57 -3.73 -14.66
C THR A 113 -0.71 -4.24 -13.23
N GLN A 114 0.23 -3.84 -12.38
CA GLN A 114 0.20 -4.06 -10.94
C GLN A 114 -0.32 -2.81 -10.26
N VAL A 115 -1.43 -2.95 -9.53
CA VAL A 115 -2.08 -1.86 -8.80
C VAL A 115 -1.79 -2.02 -7.32
N SER A 116 -1.28 -0.98 -6.67
CA SER A 116 -0.97 -0.97 -5.24
C SER A 116 -1.59 0.25 -4.56
N GLN A 117 -2.33 0.02 -3.47
CA GLN A 117 -2.99 1.09 -2.71
C GLN A 117 -2.19 1.41 -1.46
N PHE A 118 -2.07 2.70 -1.15
CA PHE A 118 -1.34 3.19 0.02
C PHE A 118 -2.16 4.25 0.75
N ASP A 119 -2.16 4.14 2.07
CA ASP A 119 -2.54 5.20 2.99
C ASP A 119 -1.25 5.61 3.71
N LEU A 120 -0.78 6.82 3.44
CA LEU A 120 0.50 7.34 3.94
C LEU A 120 0.28 8.57 4.82
N VAL A 121 1.21 8.79 5.74
CA VAL A 121 1.36 10.03 6.48
C VAL A 121 2.71 10.63 6.15
N LEU A 122 2.68 11.89 5.69
CA LEU A 122 3.88 12.64 5.35
C LEU A 122 4.11 13.79 6.32
N GLU A 123 5.39 14.02 6.62
CA GLU A 123 5.86 15.16 7.40
C GLU A 123 6.99 15.87 6.64
N LYS A 124 7.00 17.21 6.72
CA LYS A 124 8.06 18.02 6.11
C LYS A 124 9.24 18.12 7.09
N ASN A 125 10.33 17.44 6.79
CA ASN A 125 11.57 17.48 7.56
C ASN A 125 12.56 18.47 6.90
N GLY A 126 12.55 19.71 7.40
CA GLY A 126 13.30 20.81 6.79
C GLY A 126 12.75 21.15 5.41
N SER A 127 13.54 20.92 4.36
CA SER A 127 13.14 21.16 2.97
C SER A 127 12.54 19.93 2.27
N ASN A 128 12.66 18.73 2.85
CA ASN A 128 12.26 17.48 2.21
C ASN A 128 11.01 16.88 2.87
N TRP A 129 10.20 16.21 2.05
CA TRP A 129 9.11 15.37 2.55
C TRP A 129 9.64 14.00 2.98
N LYS A 130 9.02 13.41 4.01
CA LYS A 130 9.31 12.05 4.45
C LYS A 130 8.01 11.31 4.79
N ILE A 131 7.93 10.04 4.43
CA ILE A 131 6.84 9.13 4.80
C ILE A 131 7.14 8.62 6.21
N ILE A 132 6.24 8.88 7.15
CA ILE A 132 6.43 8.55 8.57
C ILE A 132 5.51 7.42 9.06
N GLU A 133 4.42 7.16 8.34
CA GLU A 133 3.44 6.08 8.58
C GLU A 133 2.79 5.67 7.26
#